data_AF-R9J5F3-F1
#
_entry.id   AF-R9J5F3-F1
#
_cell.length_a   1.000
_cell.length_b   1.000
_cell.length_c   1.000
_cell.angle_alpha   90.00
_cell.angle_beta   90.00
_cell.angle_gamma   90.00
#
_symmetry.space_group_name_H-M   'P 1'
#
loop_
_entity.id
_entity.type
_entity.pdbx_description
1 polymer ?
#
loop_
_entity_poly.entity_id
_entity_poly.type
_entity_poly.pdbx_seq_one_letter_code
_entity_poly.pdbx_strand_id
1 'polypeptide(L)'
;MKIIKLLILLFISLVSSISAIYCELKSIPVGPMIGSLIAGISIPYLFPSIVDLTDNENWKSSQRKLIRAGILRKETAIRISFAYLFRIKVDGKYFLVQNSRTKKYQPVGGAYKFTEQEEAYLRDNIPVENDDRIPGNRITKRDYRLLVKNKYLRKFIRRFNKTQYRENIENLSREFMEEIFSTGILDKNLFGVLSYKYCGRHMTNVELSNVFCHYELLLADIVEVQLSDVQEDLFRNLMKTECDKYHFVTADEIKTLGVKFGTNELADNIANHTPKILSENTDELILRNKYKEMITVRL
;
A
#
# COMPACT_ATOMS: atom_id res chain seq x y z
N MET A 1 -12.34 -15.19 -11.74
CA MET A 1 -11.93 -14.76 -13.10
C MET A 1 -10.62 -15.41 -13.59
N LYS A 2 -9.49 -15.36 -12.84
CA LYS A 2 -8.20 -15.93 -13.31
C LYS A 2 -8.25 -17.42 -13.67
N ILE A 3 -8.90 -18.24 -12.83
CA ILE A 3 -9.08 -19.69 -13.05
C ILE A 3 -9.90 -19.95 -14.31
N ILE A 4 -11.04 -19.26 -14.45
CA ILE A 4 -11.92 -19.36 -15.63
C ILE A 4 -11.15 -19.02 -16.92
N LYS A 5 -10.36 -17.94 -16.91
CA LYS A 5 -9.51 -17.57 -18.06
C LYS A 5 -8.52 -18.69 -18.42
N LEU A 6 -7.87 -19.30 -17.43
CA LEU A 6 -6.95 -20.41 -17.68
C LEU A 6 -7.70 -21.63 -18.26
N LEU A 7 -8.86 -21.98 -17.69
CA LEU A 7 -9.68 -23.10 -18.18
C LEU A 7 -10.14 -22.89 -19.61
N ILE A 8 -10.55 -21.67 -19.97
CA ILE A 8 -10.92 -21.31 -21.35
C ILE A 8 -9.72 -21.46 -22.28
N LEU A 9 -8.55 -20.94 -21.91
CA LEU A 9 -7.34 -21.06 -22.73
C LEU A 9 -6.90 -22.52 -22.89
N LEU A 10 -7.00 -23.33 -21.83
CA LEU A 10 -6.72 -24.77 -21.88
C LEU A 10 -7.70 -25.50 -22.79
N PHE A 11 -9.00 -25.21 -22.67
CA PHE A 11 -10.04 -25.79 -23.51
C PHE A 11 -9.82 -25.45 -24.98
N ILE A 12 -9.59 -24.17 -25.31
CA ILE A 12 -9.33 -23.73 -26.69
C ILE A 12 -8.07 -24.41 -27.25
N SER A 13 -6.99 -24.47 -26.48
CA SER A 13 -5.72 -25.09 -26.92
C SER A 13 -5.86 -26.60 -27.13
N LEU A 14 -6.60 -27.28 -26.25
CA LEU A 14 -6.83 -28.72 -26.33
C LEU A 14 -7.75 -29.07 -27.51
N VAL A 15 -8.88 -28.39 -27.65
CA VAL A 15 -9.84 -28.63 -28.73
C VAL A 15 -9.22 -28.34 -30.08
N SER A 16 -8.45 -27.25 -30.23
CA SER A 16 -7.76 -26.92 -31.49
C SER A 16 -6.65 -27.90 -31.85
N SER A 17 -5.93 -28.43 -30.85
CA SER A 17 -4.91 -29.47 -31.08
C SER A 17 -5.55 -30.81 -31.46
N ILE A 18 -6.63 -31.20 -30.78
CA ILE A 18 -7.37 -32.44 -31.09
C ILE A 18 -8.03 -32.33 -32.48
N SER A 19 -8.61 -31.18 -32.83
CA SER A 19 -9.22 -30.99 -34.14
C SER A 19 -8.17 -31.03 -35.26
N ALA A 20 -6.99 -30.44 -35.04
CA ALA A 20 -5.90 -30.52 -36.01
C ALA A 20 -5.49 -31.98 -36.28
N ILE A 21 -5.27 -32.77 -35.22
CA ILE A 21 -4.92 -34.19 -35.31
C ILE A 21 -6.04 -34.99 -35.98
N TYR A 22 -7.29 -34.74 -35.63
CA TYR A 22 -8.44 -35.42 -36.23
C TYR A 22 -8.57 -35.13 -37.73
N CYS A 23 -8.43 -33.87 -38.13
CA CYS A 23 -8.49 -33.47 -39.53
C CYS A 23 -7.33 -34.07 -40.34
N GLU A 24 -6.14 -34.18 -39.75
CA GLU A 24 -4.98 -34.85 -40.35
C GLU A 24 -5.28 -36.33 -40.62
N LEU A 25 -5.80 -37.05 -39.62
CA LEU A 25 -6.16 -38.47 -39.73
C LEU A 25 -7.29 -38.74 -40.74
N LYS A 26 -8.18 -37.76 -40.97
CA LYS A 26 -9.29 -37.85 -41.93
C LYS A 26 -8.96 -37.24 -43.29
N SER A 27 -7.73 -36.77 -43.50
CA SER A 27 -7.30 -36.07 -44.72
C SER A 27 -8.22 -34.90 -45.10
N ILE A 28 -8.78 -34.22 -44.10
CA ILE A 28 -9.64 -33.04 -44.31
C ILE A 28 -8.72 -31.87 -44.70
N PRO A 29 -8.85 -31.31 -45.91
CA PRO A 29 -7.98 -30.22 -46.34
C PRO A 29 -8.18 -28.98 -45.44
N VAL A 30 -7.09 -28.24 -45.20
CA VAL A 30 -7.05 -26.98 -44.42
C VAL A 30 -7.31 -27.12 -42.90
N GLY A 31 -7.99 -28.18 -42.44
CA GLY A 31 -8.29 -28.43 -41.03
C GLY A 31 -7.08 -28.45 -40.08
N PRO A 32 -5.99 -29.16 -40.41
CA PRO A 32 -4.76 -29.15 -39.61
C PRO A 32 -4.15 -27.75 -39.49
N MET A 33 -4.13 -26.99 -40.59
CA MET A 33 -3.59 -25.63 -40.62
C MET A 33 -4.37 -24.68 -39.68
N ILE A 34 -5.70 -24.73 -39.72
CA ILE A 34 -6.55 -23.88 -38.86
C ILE A 34 -6.38 -24.26 -37.38
N GLY A 35 -6.40 -25.57 -37.06
CA GLY A 35 -6.24 -26.04 -35.69
C GLY A 35 -4.87 -25.69 -35.12
N SER A 36 -3.79 -25.90 -35.89
CA SER A 36 -2.43 -25.51 -35.49
C SER A 36 -2.25 -24.00 -35.35
N LEU A 37 -2.90 -23.18 -36.18
CA LEU A 37 -2.86 -21.71 -36.05
C LEU A 37 -3.53 -21.26 -34.74
N ILE A 38 -4.72 -21.79 -34.43
CA ILE A 38 -5.45 -21.46 -33.20
C ILE A 38 -4.65 -21.89 -31.97
N ALA A 39 -4.09 -23.11 -31.98
CA ALA A 39 -3.23 -23.61 -30.90
C ALA A 39 -1.96 -22.75 -30.75
N GLY A 40 -1.33 -22.37 -31.87
CA GLY A 40 -0.15 -21.51 -31.90
C GLY A 40 -0.40 -20.11 -31.32
N ILE A 41 -1.62 -19.58 -31.47
CA ILE A 41 -2.04 -18.32 -30.85
C ILE A 41 -2.33 -18.52 -29.35
N SER A 42 -3.01 -19.60 -28.96
CA SER A 42 -3.51 -19.78 -27.58
C SER A 42 -2.45 -20.26 -26.58
N ILE A 43 -1.55 -21.17 -26.99
CA ILE A 43 -0.54 -21.78 -26.12
C ILE A 43 0.39 -20.74 -25.46
N PRO A 44 0.91 -19.72 -26.16
CA PRO A 44 1.74 -18.68 -25.55
C PRO A 44 1.08 -17.94 -24.38
N TYR A 45 -0.26 -17.90 -24.32
CA TYR A 45 -1.01 -17.26 -23.23
C TYR A 45 -1.25 -18.19 -22.02
N LEU A 46 -1.00 -19.49 -22.13
CA LEU A 46 -1.15 -20.45 -21.03
C LEU A 46 -0.13 -20.21 -19.92
N PHE A 47 1.15 -20.09 -20.27
CA PHE A 47 2.22 -19.89 -19.29
C PHE A 47 2.02 -18.60 -18.45
N PRO A 48 1.75 -17.42 -19.05
CA PRO A 48 1.33 -16.22 -18.32
C PRO A 48 0.14 -16.45 -17.38
N SER A 49 -0.86 -17.22 -17.81
CA SER A 49 -2.08 -17.47 -17.04
C SER A 49 -1.85 -18.37 -15.83
N ILE A 50 -0.97 -19.38 -15.94
CA ILE A 50 -0.52 -20.20 -14.81
C ILE A 50 0.23 -19.34 -13.79
N VAL A 51 1.16 -18.50 -14.26
CA VAL A 51 1.90 -17.58 -13.39
C VAL A 51 0.95 -16.59 -12.69
N ASP A 52 -0.14 -16.17 -13.34
CA ASP A 52 -1.16 -15.29 -12.76
C ASP A 52 -1.99 -15.96 -11.65
N LEU A 53 -2.08 -17.30 -11.62
CA LEU A 53 -2.66 -18.05 -10.49
C LEU A 53 -1.78 -18.00 -9.24
N THR A 54 -0.45 -17.99 -9.41
CA THR A 54 0.49 -17.91 -8.28
C THR A 54 0.52 -16.53 -7.62
N ASP A 55 -0.08 -15.52 -8.26
CA ASP A 55 -0.17 -14.17 -7.71
C ASP A 55 -1.39 -14.03 -6.80
N ASN A 56 -1.09 -13.95 -5.52
CA ASN A 56 -2.03 -13.63 -4.45
C ASN A 56 -2.15 -12.12 -4.15
N GLU A 57 -1.31 -11.28 -4.76
CA GLU A 57 -1.24 -9.84 -4.48
C GLU A 57 -1.38 -9.02 -5.77
N ASN A 58 -2.25 -8.00 -5.75
CA ASN A 58 -2.60 -7.17 -6.91
C ASN A 58 -1.39 -6.47 -7.55
N TRP A 59 -0.42 -6.02 -6.74
CA TRP A 59 0.76 -5.32 -7.23
C TRP A 59 1.70 -6.20 -8.08
N LYS A 60 1.80 -7.50 -7.79
CA LYS A 60 2.62 -8.43 -8.60
C LYS A 60 2.03 -8.59 -10.00
N SER A 61 0.70 -8.62 -10.07
CA SER A 61 -0.06 -8.71 -11.32
C SER A 61 0.10 -7.45 -12.16
N SER A 62 -0.05 -6.26 -11.56
CA SER A 62 0.17 -4.98 -12.27
C SER A 62 1.62 -4.81 -12.72
N GLN A 63 2.61 -5.13 -11.87
CA GLN A 63 4.02 -5.15 -12.25
C GLN A 63 4.25 -6.00 -13.52
N ARG A 64 3.71 -7.22 -13.56
CA ARG A 64 3.87 -8.11 -14.72
C ARG A 64 3.16 -7.63 -15.96
N LYS A 65 1.96 -7.07 -15.83
CA LYS A 65 1.24 -6.47 -16.97
C LYS A 65 2.08 -5.37 -17.61
N LEU A 66 2.67 -4.49 -16.80
CA LEU A 66 3.54 -3.42 -17.30
C LEU A 66 4.84 -3.95 -17.90
N ILE A 67 5.43 -5.02 -17.35
CA ILE A 67 6.60 -5.69 -17.96
C ILE A 67 6.24 -6.29 -19.32
N ARG A 68 5.13 -7.02 -19.42
CA ARG A 68 4.66 -7.65 -20.68
C ARG A 68 4.36 -6.60 -21.75
N ALA A 69 3.86 -5.43 -21.35
CA ALA A 69 3.63 -4.29 -22.24
C ALA A 69 4.92 -3.55 -22.66
N GLY A 70 6.10 -3.96 -22.17
CA GLY A 70 7.38 -3.29 -22.46
C GLY A 70 7.58 -1.94 -21.77
N ILE A 71 6.63 -1.55 -20.92
CA ILE A 71 6.63 -0.28 -20.18
C ILE A 71 7.64 -0.31 -19.04
N LEU A 72 7.62 -1.37 -18.22
CA LEU A 72 8.60 -1.57 -17.16
C LEU A 72 9.74 -2.48 -17.63
N ARG A 73 10.95 -1.92 -17.72
CA ARG A 73 12.19 -2.66 -18.00
C ARG A 73 12.88 -3.05 -16.70
N LYS A 74 13.95 -3.85 -16.77
CA LYS A 74 14.72 -4.29 -15.58
C LYS A 74 15.30 -3.13 -14.77
N GLU A 75 15.81 -2.12 -15.47
CA GLU A 75 16.47 -0.95 -14.87
C GLU A 75 15.50 0.19 -14.56
N THR A 76 14.21 0.08 -14.91
CA THR A 76 13.22 1.10 -14.57
C THR A 76 13.17 1.25 -13.06
N ALA A 77 13.46 2.46 -12.56
CA ALA A 77 13.28 2.82 -11.17
C ALA A 77 11.79 2.83 -10.84
N ILE A 78 11.45 2.29 -9.67
CA ILE A 78 10.11 2.29 -9.10
C ILE A 78 10.22 2.93 -7.73
N ARG A 79 9.45 3.99 -7.52
CA ARG A 79 9.36 4.68 -6.25
C ARG A 79 8.56 3.84 -5.27
N ILE A 80 9.11 3.60 -4.10
CA ILE A 80 8.41 2.96 -3.00
C ILE A 80 8.21 3.97 -1.88
N SER A 81 7.05 3.93 -1.23
CA SER A 81 6.79 4.69 -0.01
C SER A 81 6.04 3.78 0.94
N PHE A 82 6.77 3.20 1.90
CA PHE A 82 6.21 2.26 2.87
C PHE A 82 6.05 2.94 4.21
N ALA A 83 4.80 2.98 4.68
CA ALA A 83 4.38 3.73 5.84
C ALA A 83 3.52 2.89 6.78
N TYR A 84 3.24 3.45 7.95
CA TYR A 84 2.16 3.02 8.83
C TYR A 84 1.26 4.20 9.14
N LEU A 85 -0.03 3.94 9.37
CA LEU A 85 -1.03 4.96 9.70
C LEU A 85 -1.84 4.49 10.90
N PHE A 86 -2.02 5.38 11.87
CA PHE A 86 -2.91 5.18 12.99
C PHE A 86 -4.34 5.54 12.61
N ARG A 87 -5.26 4.61 12.88
CA ARG A 87 -6.68 4.87 13.00
C ARG A 87 -6.97 5.22 14.47
N ILE A 88 -7.33 6.46 14.72
CA ILE A 88 -7.77 6.96 16.03
C ILE A 88 -9.21 7.42 15.85
N LYS A 89 -10.15 6.74 16.49
CA LYS A 89 -11.58 7.00 16.35
C LYS A 89 -12.21 7.27 17.70
N VAL A 90 -12.94 8.37 17.82
CA VAL A 90 -13.65 8.78 19.03
C VAL A 90 -15.02 9.30 18.62
N ASP A 91 -16.08 8.78 19.26
CA ASP A 91 -17.48 9.20 19.06
C ASP A 91 -17.89 9.30 17.57
N GLY A 92 -17.48 8.30 16.77
CA GLY A 92 -17.81 8.21 15.34
C GLY A 92 -16.92 9.03 14.40
N LYS A 93 -16.03 9.88 14.93
CA LYS A 93 -15.10 10.71 14.15
C LYS A 93 -13.67 10.18 14.21
N TYR A 94 -12.91 10.45 13.16
CA TYR A 94 -11.48 10.15 13.05
C TYR A 94 -10.67 11.39 13.40
N PHE A 95 -9.65 11.19 14.23
CA PHE A 95 -8.69 12.24 14.56
C PHE A 95 -7.59 12.31 13.51
N LEU A 96 -7.37 13.50 12.96
CA LEU A 96 -6.32 13.82 12.00
C LEU A 96 -5.45 14.95 12.53
N VAL A 97 -4.19 14.99 12.10
CA VAL A 97 -3.23 16.06 12.39
C VAL A 97 -2.91 16.85 11.13
N GLN A 98 -2.58 18.13 11.28
CA GLN A 98 -2.20 18.97 10.15
C GLN A 98 -0.78 18.67 9.68
N ASN A 99 -0.63 18.35 8.40
CA ASN A 99 0.68 18.17 7.79
C ASN A 99 1.39 19.52 7.66
N SER A 100 2.62 19.62 8.18
CA SER A 100 3.39 20.86 8.18
C SER A 100 3.72 21.40 6.77
N ARG A 101 3.87 20.50 5.78
CA ARG A 101 4.26 20.82 4.40
C ARG A 101 3.06 21.09 3.50
N THR A 102 2.06 20.21 3.49
CA THR A 102 0.90 20.32 2.59
C THR A 102 -0.25 21.12 3.18
N LYS A 103 -0.23 21.38 4.50
CA LYS A 103 -1.31 22.01 5.27
C LYS A 103 -2.64 21.24 5.27
N LYS A 104 -2.67 20.05 4.66
CA LYS A 104 -3.81 19.14 4.72
C LYS A 104 -3.81 18.33 6.02
N TYR A 105 -4.99 17.95 6.48
CA TYR A 105 -5.17 17.03 7.59
C TYR A 105 -4.95 15.58 7.14
N GLN A 106 -4.17 14.83 7.91
CA GLN A 106 -3.79 13.45 7.63
C GLN A 106 -3.86 12.58 8.89
N PRO A 107 -3.94 11.24 8.76
CA PRO A 107 -3.79 10.35 9.90
C PRO A 107 -2.43 10.52 10.53
N VAL A 108 -2.36 10.31 11.84
CA VAL A 108 -1.07 10.22 12.54
C VAL A 108 -0.29 9.04 11.98
N GLY A 109 0.98 9.24 11.64
CA GLY A 109 1.80 8.19 11.04
C GLY A 109 2.72 8.71 9.94
N GLY A 110 3.50 7.80 9.37
CA GLY A 110 4.53 8.19 8.42
C GLY A 110 5.32 7.03 7.86
N ALA A 111 6.36 7.36 7.11
CA ALA A 111 7.22 6.37 6.49
C ALA A 111 7.97 5.59 7.57
N TYR A 112 8.06 4.26 7.38
CA TYR A 112 8.94 3.46 8.22
C TYR A 112 10.38 3.95 8.08
N LYS A 113 11.13 3.91 9.18
CA LYS A 113 12.57 4.15 9.20
C LYS A 113 13.36 2.84 9.28
N PHE A 114 14.56 2.86 8.71
CA PHE A 114 15.52 1.77 8.82
C PHE A 114 16.85 2.18 9.48
N THR A 115 17.61 1.19 9.92
CA THR A 115 18.90 1.39 10.60
C THR A 115 20.07 1.37 9.60
N GLU A 116 21.28 1.71 10.05
CA GLU A 116 22.48 1.69 9.20
C GLU A 116 22.82 0.29 8.70
N GLN A 117 22.49 -0.75 9.48
CA GLN A 117 22.65 -2.14 9.08
C GLN A 117 21.75 -2.50 7.89
N GLU A 118 20.52 -1.99 7.85
CA GLU A 118 19.66 -2.18 6.68
C GLU A 118 20.15 -1.36 5.49
N GLU A 119 20.64 -0.14 5.73
CA GLU A 119 21.24 0.68 4.68
C GLU A 119 22.42 -0.03 4.00
N ALA A 120 23.33 -0.61 4.79
CA ALA A 120 24.44 -1.42 4.29
C ALA A 120 23.94 -2.64 3.52
N TYR A 121 22.97 -3.38 4.06
CA TYR A 121 22.38 -4.52 3.35
C TYR A 121 21.79 -4.12 2.00
N LEU A 122 21.01 -3.04 1.95
CA LEU A 122 20.39 -2.55 0.73
C LEU A 122 21.48 -2.16 -0.29
N ARG A 123 22.50 -1.40 0.12
CA ARG A 123 23.64 -1.02 -0.73
C ARG A 123 24.27 -2.23 -1.44
N ASP A 124 24.53 -3.31 -0.69
CA ASP A 124 25.26 -4.46 -1.19
C ASP A 124 24.39 -5.45 -1.98
N ASN A 125 23.09 -5.52 -1.67
CA ASN A 125 22.21 -6.60 -2.16
C ASN A 125 21.06 -6.14 -3.04
N ILE A 126 20.59 -4.92 -2.85
CA ILE A 126 19.42 -4.34 -3.50
C ILE A 126 19.68 -2.84 -3.70
N PRO A 127 20.46 -2.44 -4.72
CA PRO A 127 20.77 -1.04 -4.95
C PRO A 127 19.49 -0.20 -4.98
N VAL A 128 19.41 0.74 -4.04
CA VAL A 128 18.33 1.71 -3.91
C VAL A 128 18.91 3.11 -3.95
N GLU A 129 18.12 4.04 -4.45
CA GLU A 129 18.44 5.47 -4.42
C GLU A 129 17.45 6.17 -3.49
N ASN A 130 17.83 7.31 -2.92
CA ASN A 130 16.90 8.13 -2.17
C ASN A 130 15.84 8.73 -3.12
N ASP A 131 14.62 8.90 -2.62
CA ASP A 131 13.57 9.63 -3.34
C ASP A 131 13.94 11.12 -3.41
N ASP A 132 14.43 11.56 -4.57
CA ASP A 132 14.80 12.97 -4.85
C ASP A 132 13.57 13.88 -5.04
N ARG A 133 12.36 13.30 -5.13
CA ARG A 133 11.10 14.06 -5.26
C ARG A 133 10.67 14.74 -3.97
N ILE A 134 11.21 14.30 -2.83
CA ILE A 134 10.97 14.91 -1.54
C ILE A 134 12.31 15.40 -1.02
N PRO A 135 12.48 16.71 -0.72
CA PRO A 135 13.74 17.23 -0.21
C PRO A 135 14.21 16.44 1.01
N GLY A 136 15.38 15.82 0.86
CA GLY A 136 16.03 15.11 1.94
C GLY A 136 16.37 16.08 3.07
N ASN A 137 15.84 15.83 4.26
CA ASN A 137 16.23 16.56 5.47
C ASN A 137 16.53 15.58 6.60
N ARG A 138 16.93 16.09 7.78
CA ARG A 138 17.19 15.23 8.96
C ARG A 138 15.99 14.34 9.31
N ILE A 139 14.77 14.82 9.05
CA ILE A 139 13.50 14.13 9.36
C ILE A 139 13.25 12.99 8.37
N THR A 140 13.60 13.11 7.08
CA THR A 140 13.40 12.03 6.09
C THR A 140 14.58 11.07 5.96
N LYS A 141 15.61 11.22 6.82
CA LYS A 141 16.78 10.33 6.80
C LYS A 141 16.34 8.90 7.10
N ARG A 142 16.76 7.97 6.23
CA ARG A 142 16.49 6.52 6.29
C ARG A 142 15.00 6.17 6.29
N ASP A 143 14.17 6.97 5.62
CA ASP A 143 12.79 6.59 5.32
C ASP A 143 12.77 5.49 4.25
N TYR A 144 11.81 4.58 4.34
CA TYR A 144 11.42 3.71 3.22
C TYR A 144 10.67 4.48 2.13
N ARG A 145 11.26 5.60 1.69
CA ARG A 145 10.93 6.41 0.52
C ARG A 145 12.12 6.34 -0.43
N LEU A 146 12.12 5.31 -1.26
CA LEU A 146 13.30 4.90 -2.03
C LEU A 146 12.93 4.67 -3.49
N LEU A 147 13.91 4.75 -4.38
CA LEU A 147 13.81 4.29 -5.75
C LEU A 147 14.45 2.90 -5.84
N VAL A 148 13.67 1.90 -6.25
CA VAL A 148 14.10 0.51 -6.39
C VAL A 148 14.00 0.10 -7.85
N LYS A 149 15.08 -0.42 -8.42
CA LYS A 149 15.03 -0.97 -9.79
C LYS A 149 14.04 -2.14 -9.86
N ASN A 150 13.20 -2.15 -10.88
CA ASN A 150 12.13 -3.13 -11.08
C ASN A 150 12.59 -4.59 -10.94
N LYS A 151 13.79 -4.93 -11.42
CA LYS A 151 14.38 -6.28 -11.28
C LYS A 151 14.53 -6.74 -9.82
N TYR A 152 14.63 -5.81 -8.87
CA TYR A 152 14.77 -6.10 -7.45
C TYR A 152 13.49 -5.88 -6.62
N LEU A 153 12.41 -5.34 -7.19
CA LEU A 153 11.21 -4.95 -6.44
C LEU A 153 10.65 -6.09 -5.56
N ARG A 154 10.55 -7.30 -6.12
CA ARG A 154 10.06 -8.48 -5.37
C ARG A 154 11.02 -8.90 -4.24
N LYS A 155 12.33 -8.83 -4.49
CA LYS A 155 13.37 -9.12 -3.49
C LYS A 155 13.31 -8.09 -2.35
N PHE A 156 13.12 -6.82 -2.69
CA PHE A 156 13.00 -5.71 -1.75
C PHE A 156 11.79 -5.89 -0.82
N ILE A 157 10.60 -6.15 -1.36
CA ILE A 157 9.39 -6.35 -0.54
C ILE A 157 9.54 -7.54 0.41
N ARG A 158 10.16 -8.63 -0.07
CA ARG A 158 10.47 -9.79 0.78
C ARG A 158 11.45 -9.43 1.90
N ARG A 159 12.46 -8.58 1.63
CA ARG A 159 13.41 -8.09 2.64
C ARG A 159 12.70 -7.22 3.67
N PHE A 160 11.93 -6.21 3.24
CA PHE A 160 11.14 -5.34 4.11
C PHE A 160 10.25 -6.12 5.08
N ASN A 161 9.60 -7.18 4.59
CA ASN A 161 8.72 -8.01 5.41
C ASN A 161 9.42 -8.85 6.48
N LYS A 162 10.72 -9.09 6.34
CA LYS A 162 11.49 -10.03 7.18
C LYS A 162 12.57 -9.37 8.02
N THR A 163 13.08 -8.22 7.60
CA THR A 163 14.20 -7.56 8.29
C THR A 163 13.76 -7.02 9.65
N GLN A 164 14.61 -7.20 10.65
CA GLN A 164 14.50 -6.59 11.98
C GLN A 164 15.18 -5.22 12.05
N TYR A 165 15.93 -4.83 11.02
CA TYR A 165 16.73 -3.60 10.98
C TYR A 165 15.90 -2.39 10.52
N ARG A 166 14.65 -2.32 11.01
CA ARG A 166 13.70 -1.23 10.77
C ARG A 166 12.79 -1.04 11.96
N GLU A 167 12.08 0.09 11.98
CA GLU A 167 10.92 0.25 12.85
C GLU A 167 9.99 -0.95 12.74
N ASN A 168 9.69 -1.57 13.88
CA ASN A 168 8.90 -2.77 14.00
C ASN A 168 7.45 -2.39 14.35
N ILE A 169 6.48 -3.17 13.88
CA ILE A 169 5.08 -3.00 14.26
C ILE A 169 4.90 -3.02 15.78
N GLU A 170 5.75 -3.75 16.51
CA GLU A 170 5.75 -3.85 17.96
C GLU A 170 6.06 -2.51 18.66
N ASN A 171 6.63 -1.53 17.93
CA ASN A 171 6.82 -0.18 18.43
C ASN A 171 6.77 0.86 17.31
N LEU A 172 5.60 1.49 17.18
CA LEU A 172 5.32 2.58 16.23
C LEU A 172 5.16 3.94 16.93
N SER A 173 5.71 4.12 18.13
CA SER A 173 5.45 5.33 18.93
C SER A 173 6.03 6.60 18.34
N ARG A 174 7.01 6.53 17.43
CA ARG A 174 7.74 7.68 16.90
C ARG A 174 6.84 8.76 16.32
N GLU A 175 5.99 8.42 15.34
CA GLU A 175 5.11 9.42 14.71
C GLU A 175 4.07 9.96 15.70
N PHE A 176 3.60 9.12 16.63
CA PHE A 176 2.71 9.56 17.71
C PHE A 176 3.39 10.59 18.62
N MET A 177 4.65 10.35 18.98
CA MET A 177 5.48 11.27 19.77
C MET A 177 5.74 12.59 19.03
N GLU A 178 6.08 12.52 17.75
CA GLU A 178 6.42 13.67 16.91
C GLU A 178 5.18 14.52 16.59
N GLU A 179 4.07 13.91 16.17
CA GLU A 179 2.92 14.64 15.62
C GLU A 179 1.89 15.04 16.69
N ILE A 180 1.81 14.34 17.84
CA ILE A 180 0.84 14.64 18.91
C ILE A 180 1.49 15.29 20.12
N PHE A 181 2.50 14.66 20.71
CA PHE A 181 3.04 15.15 21.99
C PHE A 181 4.01 16.31 21.80
N SER A 182 4.94 16.20 20.84
CA SER A 182 5.93 17.25 20.58
C SER A 182 5.30 18.52 20.02
N THR A 183 4.11 18.42 19.41
CA THR A 183 3.31 19.56 18.94
C THR A 183 2.42 20.17 20.03
N GLY A 184 2.37 19.55 21.21
CA GLY A 184 1.55 19.99 22.35
C GLY A 184 0.05 19.80 22.12
N ILE A 185 -0.37 18.87 21.27
CA ILE A 185 -1.79 18.54 21.09
C ILE A 185 -2.31 17.80 22.33
N LEU A 186 -1.54 16.83 22.84
CA LEU A 186 -1.80 16.17 24.11
C LEU A 186 -0.53 16.15 24.96
N ASP A 187 -0.70 16.06 26.27
CA ASP A 187 0.42 15.80 27.19
C ASP A 187 0.71 14.30 27.27
N LYS A 188 1.98 13.95 27.12
CA LYS A 188 2.46 12.57 27.12
C LYS A 188 2.22 11.86 28.47
N ASN A 189 2.43 12.56 29.58
CA ASN A 189 2.31 11.97 30.92
C ASN A 189 0.84 11.70 31.25
N LEU A 190 -0.06 12.59 30.84
CA LEU A 190 -1.51 12.37 30.93
C LEU A 190 -2.00 11.26 30.02
N PHE A 191 -1.40 11.11 28.83
CA PHE A 191 -1.77 10.06 27.89
C PHE A 191 -1.36 8.66 28.38
N GLY A 192 -0.18 8.52 28.98
CA GLY A 192 0.30 7.26 29.54
C GLY A 192 0.91 6.30 28.51
N VAL A 193 0.20 5.23 28.17
CA VAL A 193 0.70 4.17 27.26
C VAL A 193 0.01 4.19 25.92
N LEU A 194 0.73 3.84 24.85
CA LEU A 194 0.15 3.69 23.52
C LEU A 194 -0.17 2.22 23.27
N SER A 195 -1.46 1.90 23.21
CA SER A 195 -1.96 0.56 22.86
C SER A 195 -2.62 0.59 21.49
N TYR A 196 -2.34 -0.39 20.63
CA TYR A 196 -2.98 -0.52 19.32
C TYR A 196 -3.08 -1.97 18.85
N LYS A 197 -4.01 -2.22 17.94
CA LYS A 197 -4.16 -3.49 17.21
C LYS A 197 -3.78 -3.31 15.77
N TYR A 198 -3.12 -4.30 15.19
CA TYR A 198 -2.85 -4.33 13.77
C TYR A 198 -4.13 -4.70 12.99
N CYS A 199 -4.53 -3.85 12.04
CA CYS A 199 -5.74 -4.08 11.23
C CYS A 199 -5.42 -4.84 9.95
N GLY A 200 -4.27 -4.57 9.35
CA GLY A 200 -3.91 -5.08 8.03
C GLY A 200 -3.01 -4.12 7.27
N ARG A 201 -2.77 -4.43 6.00
CA ARG A 201 -1.93 -3.66 5.10
C ARG A 201 -2.72 -3.24 3.88
N HIS A 202 -2.65 -1.97 3.56
CA HIS A 202 -3.02 -1.45 2.26
C HIS A 202 -1.79 -1.46 1.34
N MET A 203 -1.96 -1.92 0.09
CA MET A 203 -0.90 -1.98 -0.91
C MET A 203 -1.46 -1.62 -2.29
N THR A 204 -0.91 -0.59 -2.94
CA THR A 204 -1.38 -0.18 -4.28
C THR A 204 -0.95 -1.16 -5.36
N ASN A 205 -1.46 -0.98 -6.58
CA ASN A 205 -0.80 -1.53 -7.74
C ASN A 205 0.54 -0.85 -8.00
N VAL A 206 1.36 -1.44 -8.89
CA VAL A 206 2.44 -0.69 -9.52
C VAL A 206 1.82 0.15 -10.63
N GLU A 207 1.85 1.46 -10.49
CA GLU A 207 1.18 2.40 -11.39
C GLU A 207 1.94 3.71 -11.51
N LEU A 208 1.69 4.49 -12.57
CA LEU A 208 2.34 5.76 -12.77
C LEU A 208 1.73 6.80 -11.81
N SER A 209 2.57 7.43 -11.00
CA SER A 209 2.15 8.51 -10.11
C SER A 209 1.69 9.72 -10.93
N ASN A 210 0.48 10.21 -10.66
CA ASN A 210 -0.04 11.44 -11.26
C ASN A 210 0.71 12.70 -10.83
N VAL A 211 1.44 12.65 -9.71
CA VAL A 211 2.14 13.80 -9.13
C VAL A 211 3.63 13.76 -9.46
N PHE A 212 4.28 12.60 -9.31
CA PHE A 212 5.73 12.49 -9.44
C PHE A 212 6.21 12.01 -10.82
N CYS A 213 5.28 11.71 -11.75
CA CYS A 213 5.57 11.16 -13.08
C CYS A 213 6.54 9.97 -13.00
N HIS A 214 6.33 9.09 -12.03
CA HIS A 214 7.19 7.96 -11.73
C HIS A 214 6.34 6.75 -11.38
N TYR A 215 6.73 5.55 -11.82
CA TYR A 215 6.02 4.33 -11.40
C TYR A 215 6.23 4.13 -9.91
N GLU A 216 5.15 3.93 -9.17
CA GLU A 216 5.21 3.80 -7.73
C GLU A 216 4.47 2.59 -7.19
N LEU A 217 4.89 2.17 -5.99
CA LEU A 217 4.25 1.15 -5.19
C LEU A 217 4.18 1.64 -3.74
N LEU A 218 2.97 1.90 -3.28
CA LEU A 218 2.71 2.49 -1.97
C LEU A 218 2.16 1.43 -1.02
N LEU A 219 2.66 1.45 0.21
CA LEU A 219 2.28 0.54 1.28
C LEU A 219 1.92 1.35 2.52
N ALA A 220 0.81 1.00 3.16
CA ALA A 220 0.49 1.48 4.51
C ALA A 220 0.04 0.32 5.38
N ASP A 221 0.77 0.04 6.46
CA ASP A 221 0.26 -0.78 7.56
C ASP A 221 -0.73 0.06 8.38
N ILE A 222 -1.93 -0.46 8.60
CA ILE A 222 -2.97 0.23 9.35
C ILE A 222 -3.04 -0.39 10.75
N VAL A 223 -2.94 0.46 11.76
CA VAL A 223 -3.09 0.07 13.17
C VAL A 223 -4.19 0.91 13.81
N GLU A 224 -4.99 0.32 14.67
CA GLU A 224 -6.10 0.98 15.35
C GLU A 224 -5.76 1.16 16.82
N VAL A 225 -5.72 2.41 17.26
CA VAL A 225 -5.42 2.75 18.65
C VAL A 225 -6.56 2.26 19.54
N GLN A 226 -6.19 1.59 20.62
CA GLN A 226 -7.12 1.11 21.64
C GLN A 226 -7.04 2.08 22.80
N LEU A 227 -7.90 3.10 22.76
CA LEU A 227 -7.96 4.13 23.79
C LEU A 227 -8.58 3.57 25.07
N SER A 228 -8.05 3.97 26.22
CA SER A 228 -8.77 3.83 27.50
C SER A 228 -9.81 4.94 27.67
N ASP A 229 -10.74 4.80 28.60
CA ASP A 229 -11.75 5.83 28.90
C ASP A 229 -11.09 7.20 29.18
N VAL A 230 -9.99 7.21 29.94
CA VAL A 230 -9.22 8.43 30.22
C VAL A 230 -8.64 9.05 28.94
N GLN A 231 -8.11 8.22 28.03
CA GLN A 231 -7.56 8.71 26.76
C GLN A 231 -8.66 9.20 25.81
N GLU A 232 -9.81 8.53 25.77
CA GLU A 232 -10.97 9.01 25.02
C GLU A 232 -11.40 10.40 25.51
N ASP A 233 -11.45 10.61 26.83
CA ASP A 233 -11.82 11.91 27.40
C ASP A 233 -10.82 13.01 27.04
N LEU A 234 -9.53 12.70 26.92
CA LEU A 234 -8.54 13.65 26.39
C LEU A 234 -8.91 14.10 24.97
N PHE A 235 -9.25 13.17 24.07
CA PHE A 235 -9.68 13.50 22.71
C PHE A 235 -11.05 14.20 22.67
N ARG A 236 -12.01 13.82 23.52
CA ARG A 236 -13.30 14.52 23.63
C ARG A 236 -13.12 15.97 24.07
N ASN A 237 -12.14 16.25 24.92
CA ASN A 237 -11.82 17.62 25.31
C ASN A 237 -11.20 18.42 24.15
N LEU A 238 -10.36 17.78 23.32
CA LEU A 238 -9.89 18.41 22.07
C LEU A 238 -11.05 18.75 21.12
N MET A 239 -12.06 17.88 21.00
CA MET A 239 -13.23 18.15 20.14
C MET A 239 -14.04 19.40 20.55
N LYS A 240 -13.89 19.89 21.79
CA LYS A 240 -14.56 21.10 22.28
C LYS A 240 -13.85 22.38 21.86
N THR A 241 -12.62 22.28 21.32
CA THR A 241 -11.77 23.42 20.99
C THR A 241 -11.38 23.37 19.52
N GLU A 242 -11.55 24.48 18.80
CA GLU A 242 -11.01 24.58 17.44
C GLU A 242 -9.51 24.85 17.48
N CYS A 243 -8.74 24.16 16.63
CA CYS A 243 -7.29 24.28 16.56
C CYS A 243 -6.79 23.84 15.19
N ASP A 244 -5.95 24.64 14.53
CA ASP A 244 -5.41 24.31 13.20
C ASP A 244 -4.49 23.08 13.19
N LYS A 245 -4.03 22.62 14.37
CA LYS A 245 -3.11 21.47 14.46
C LYS A 245 -3.79 20.13 14.24
N TYR A 246 -5.10 20.04 14.45
CA TYR A 246 -5.83 18.79 14.35
C TYR A 246 -7.26 18.99 13.86
N HIS A 247 -7.87 17.91 13.40
CA HIS A 247 -9.25 17.95 12.97
C HIS A 247 -9.95 16.61 13.24
N PHE A 248 -11.21 16.68 13.67
CA PHE A 248 -12.06 15.52 13.88
C PHE A 248 -13.10 15.45 12.78
N VAL A 249 -13.00 14.41 11.95
CA VAL A 249 -13.80 14.29 10.72
C VAL A 249 -14.58 12.99 10.68
N THR A 250 -15.74 13.03 10.06
CA THR A 250 -16.56 11.84 9.77
C THR A 250 -15.95 11.01 8.64
N ALA A 251 -16.44 9.78 8.47
CA ALA A 251 -16.04 8.93 7.35
C ALA A 251 -16.38 9.58 5.99
N ASP A 252 -17.51 10.26 5.90
CA ASP A 252 -17.97 10.88 4.66
C ASP A 252 -17.11 12.09 4.28
N GLU A 253 -16.73 12.93 5.25
CA GLU A 253 -15.75 14.00 5.01
C GLU A 253 -14.41 13.45 4.53
N ILE A 254 -13.93 12.32 5.06
CA ILE A 254 -12.71 11.67 4.55
C ILE A 254 -12.89 11.23 3.10
N LYS A 255 -14.03 10.65 2.73
CA LYS A 255 -14.31 10.19 1.36
C LYS A 255 -14.33 11.33 0.36
N THR A 256 -14.81 12.50 0.78
CA THR A 256 -14.83 13.71 -0.05
C THR A 256 -13.54 14.53 0.05
N LEU A 257 -12.54 14.05 0.78
CA LEU A 257 -11.28 14.76 1.05
C LEU A 257 -11.51 16.14 1.69
N GLY A 258 -12.61 16.30 2.44
CA GLY A 258 -13.01 17.54 3.11
C GLY A 258 -13.82 18.50 2.25
N VAL A 259 -14.07 18.17 0.97
CA VAL A 259 -14.88 18.99 0.08
C VAL A 259 -16.35 18.94 0.53
N LYS A 260 -16.97 20.10 0.69
CA LYS A 260 -18.39 20.24 1.03
C LYS A 260 -19.21 20.45 -0.24
N PHE A 261 -20.03 19.46 -0.59
CA PHE A 261 -20.93 19.58 -1.74
C PHE A 261 -22.02 20.63 -1.49
N GLY A 262 -22.39 21.38 -2.54
CA GLY A 262 -23.45 22.37 -2.48
C GLY A 262 -23.07 23.70 -1.79
N THR A 263 -21.79 23.89 -1.46
CA THR A 263 -21.26 25.16 -0.96
C THR A 263 -20.16 25.69 -1.91
N ASN A 264 -19.74 26.94 -1.70
CA ASN A 264 -18.58 27.50 -2.40
C ASN A 264 -17.24 27.05 -1.77
N GLU A 265 -17.27 26.24 -0.70
CA GLU A 265 -16.09 25.73 -0.01
C GLU A 265 -15.61 24.40 -0.66
N LEU A 266 -14.92 24.54 -1.78
CA LEU A 266 -14.41 23.41 -2.58
C LEU A 266 -12.96 23.00 -2.24
N ALA A 267 -12.44 23.43 -1.08
CA ALA A 267 -11.06 23.15 -0.69
C ALA A 267 -10.88 21.69 -0.24
N ASP A 268 -9.88 21.00 -0.79
CA ASP A 268 -9.56 19.61 -0.48
C ASP A 268 -8.56 19.48 0.69
N ASN A 269 -9.02 19.84 1.89
CA ASN A 269 -8.16 19.98 3.06
C ASN A 269 -7.78 18.65 3.75
N ILE A 270 -8.26 17.50 3.30
CA ILE A 270 -7.86 16.17 3.82
C ILE A 270 -6.93 15.47 2.81
N ALA A 271 -5.89 14.81 3.32
CA ALA A 271 -4.90 14.14 2.48
C ALA A 271 -5.47 12.91 1.74
N ASN A 272 -5.04 12.71 0.49
CA ASN A 272 -5.56 11.66 -0.40
C ASN A 272 -5.34 10.22 0.11
N HIS A 273 -4.47 10.02 1.10
CA HIS A 273 -4.21 8.70 1.68
C HIS A 273 -5.05 8.42 2.94
N THR A 274 -5.79 9.40 3.45
CA THR A 274 -6.65 9.27 4.64
C THR A 274 -7.74 8.20 4.48
N PRO A 275 -8.37 7.97 3.31
CA PRO A 275 -9.35 6.89 3.16
C PRO A 275 -8.85 5.49 3.58
N LYS A 276 -7.54 5.26 3.60
CA LYS A 276 -6.94 3.98 4.03
C LYS A 276 -7.22 3.63 5.50
N ILE A 277 -7.50 4.63 6.35
CA ILE A 277 -7.78 4.40 7.78
C ILE A 277 -9.27 4.18 8.07
N LEU A 278 -10.17 4.24 7.08
CA LEU A 278 -11.60 4.03 7.33
C LEU A 278 -11.87 2.60 7.79
N SER A 279 -12.67 2.44 8.84
CA SER A 279 -13.05 1.12 9.38
C SER A 279 -13.77 0.25 8.35
N GLU A 280 -14.58 0.84 7.49
CA GLU A 280 -15.30 0.15 6.40
C GLU A 280 -14.37 -0.46 5.34
N ASN A 281 -13.16 0.07 5.15
CA ASN A 281 -12.18 -0.46 4.18
C ASN A 281 -11.31 -1.58 4.76
N THR A 282 -11.64 -2.09 5.95
CA THR A 282 -10.80 -3.09 6.65
C THR A 282 -10.80 -4.45 5.94
N ASP A 283 -11.86 -4.77 5.21
CA ASP A 283 -11.98 -6.00 4.42
C ASP A 283 -11.06 -6.01 3.18
N GLU A 284 -10.75 -4.84 2.63
CA GLU A 284 -9.80 -4.67 1.52
C GLU A 284 -8.33 -4.84 1.93
N LEU A 285 -8.03 -4.76 3.24
CA LEU A 285 -6.67 -4.89 3.75
C LEU A 285 -6.16 -6.32 3.62
N ILE A 286 -4.90 -6.46 3.18
CA ILE A 286 -4.20 -7.75 3.16
C ILE A 286 -3.51 -8.01 4.50
N LEU A 287 -3.11 -9.27 4.74
CA LEU A 287 -2.33 -9.68 5.92
C LEU A 287 -2.98 -9.39 7.29
N ARG A 288 -4.31 -9.22 7.37
CA ARG A 288 -5.04 -8.83 8.61
C ARG A 288 -4.68 -9.66 9.85
N ASN A 289 -4.39 -10.94 9.68
CA ASN A 289 -4.08 -11.86 10.79
C ASN A 289 -2.57 -12.02 11.06
N LYS A 290 -1.72 -11.15 10.51
CA LYS A 290 -0.27 -11.24 10.68
C LYS A 290 0.15 -11.00 12.13
N TYR A 291 -0.51 -10.07 12.80
CA TYR A 291 -0.33 -9.77 14.22
C TYR A 291 -1.70 -9.79 14.88
N LYS A 292 -1.90 -10.69 15.86
CA LYS A 292 -3.21 -10.91 16.49
C LYS A 292 -3.33 -10.20 17.83
N GLU A 293 -2.21 -10.13 18.56
CA GLU A 293 -2.18 -9.56 19.89
C GLU A 293 -2.23 -8.04 19.85
N MET A 294 -2.77 -7.46 20.92
CA MET A 294 -2.66 -6.04 21.18
C MET A 294 -1.19 -5.70 21.47
N ILE A 295 -0.72 -4.61 20.89
CA ILE A 295 0.63 -4.11 21.08
C ILE A 295 0.54 -2.91 22.03
N THR A 296 1.32 -2.93 23.10
CA THR A 296 1.38 -1.83 24.07
C THR A 296 2.81 -1.32 24.18
N VAL A 297 2.99 -0.03 23.94
CA VAL A 297 4.27 0.66 23.99
C VAL A 297 4.26 1.63 25.17
N ARG A 298 5.30 1.57 26.00
CA ARG A 298 5.57 2.62 26.98
C ARG A 298 6.14 3.83 26.24
N LEU A 299 5.43 4.95 26.32
CA LEU A 299 5.75 6.19 25.62
C LEU A 299 6.95 6.88 26.26
#